data_AF-A0A6H9Z324-F1
#
_entry.id   AF-A0A6H9Z324-F1
#
_cell.length_a   1.000
_cell.length_b   1.000
_cell.length_c   1.000
_cell.angle_alpha   90.00
_cell.angle_beta   90.00
_cell.angle_gamma   90.00
#
_symmetry.space_group_name_H-M   'P 1'
#
loop_
_entity.id
_entity.type
_entity.pdbx_description
1 polymer ?
#
loop_
_entity_poly.entity_id
_entity_poly.type
_entity_poly.pdbx_seq_one_letter_code
_entity_poly.pdbx_strand_id
1 'polypeptide(L)'
;MEVIFQRVSATAYFSTATRNDGVTVRVPGYDRTSPIPHDLAHFVAEHEFGLARGFWGSVAAGAMFTNMKVVDGRRRPHADERSKRIMKANGLWLGAGEAVAGAVHDAVEEGHTAERALVALRKMHGVVSTEPLPVGVEDVERAMSALRAAEDRWAQVPAGEGMALSWRIPVYDPGLGDRRSKDRKGGRRKPRGVR
;
A
#
# COMPACT_ATOMS: atom_id res chain seq x y z
N MET A 1 4.76 9.61 2.30
CA MET A 1 5.55 9.02 1.18
C MET A 1 4.95 9.56 -0.08
N GLU A 2 5.78 10.05 -1.00
CA GLU A 2 5.30 10.50 -2.31
C GLU A 2 5.60 9.42 -3.35
N VAL A 3 4.64 9.15 -4.23
CA VAL A 3 4.77 8.20 -5.34
C VAL A 3 4.57 8.95 -6.65
N ILE A 4 5.51 8.80 -7.58
CA ILE A 4 5.43 9.37 -8.92
C ILE A 4 5.32 8.22 -9.91
N PHE A 5 4.20 8.16 -10.62
CA PHE A 5 3.97 7.26 -11.74
C PHE A 5 4.49 7.94 -13.00
N GLN A 6 5.53 7.38 -13.63
CA GLN A 6 6.22 7.98 -14.77
C GLN A 6 5.91 7.20 -16.05
N ARG A 7 5.38 7.89 -17.05
CA ARG A 7 5.10 7.30 -18.35
C ARG A 7 6.37 7.32 -19.19
N VAL A 8 6.78 6.16 -19.69
CA VAL A 8 7.96 6.03 -20.58
C VAL A 8 7.52 6.03 -22.04
N SER A 9 6.43 5.34 -22.34
CA SER A 9 5.82 5.28 -23.67
C SER A 9 4.31 5.02 -23.52
N ALA A 10 3.60 4.79 -24.63
CA ALA A 10 2.19 4.42 -24.60
C ALA A 10 1.89 3.16 -23.76
N THR A 11 2.83 2.23 -23.65
CA THR A 11 2.63 0.92 -22.98
C THR A 11 3.65 0.64 -21.88
N ALA A 12 4.57 1.56 -21.62
CA ALA A 12 5.61 1.39 -20.62
C ALA A 12 5.56 2.51 -19.60
N TYR A 13 5.64 2.13 -18.33
CA TYR A 13 5.72 3.05 -17.20
C TYR A 13 6.55 2.42 -16.08
N PHE A 14 6.86 3.23 -15.08
CA PHE A 14 7.37 2.76 -13.79
C PHE A 14 6.96 3.76 -12.72
N SER A 15 7.07 3.36 -11.46
CA SER A 15 6.75 4.23 -10.34
C SER A 15 7.99 4.45 -9.48
N THR A 16 8.13 5.65 -8.91
CA THR A 16 9.15 5.93 -7.89
C THR A 16 8.47 6.34 -6.60
N ALA A 17 8.92 5.78 -5.48
CA ALA A 17 8.36 6.08 -4.17
C ALA A 17 9.44 6.63 -3.25
N THR A 18 9.29 7.90 -2.88
CA THR A 18 10.15 8.60 -1.92
C THR A 18 9.57 8.42 -0.52
N ARG A 19 10.22 7.55 0.25
CA ARG A 19 9.77 7.15 1.59
C ARG A 19 10.15 8.20 2.63
N ASN A 20 9.45 8.16 3.77
CA ASN A 20 9.70 9.06 4.90
C ASN A 20 11.10 8.84 5.54
N ASP A 21 11.75 7.70 5.26
CA ASP A 21 13.13 7.44 5.68
C ASP A 21 14.19 8.02 4.72
N GLY A 22 13.77 8.76 3.69
CA GLY A 22 14.61 9.43 2.71
C GLY A 22 15.13 8.52 1.59
N VAL A 23 14.68 7.27 1.51
CA VAL A 23 15.07 6.35 0.43
C VAL A 23 14.02 6.36 -0.68
N THR A 24 14.48 6.56 -1.91
CA THR A 24 13.65 6.48 -3.11
C THR A 24 13.84 5.14 -3.79
N VAL A 25 12.73 4.44 -4.00
CA VAL A 25 12.70 3.14 -4.66
C VAL A 25 11.96 3.23 -5.99
N ARG A 26 12.47 2.55 -7.00
CA ARG A 26 11.79 2.36 -8.28
C ARG A 26 11.07 1.02 -8.28
N VAL A 27 9.78 1.07 -8.59
CA VAL A 27 8.89 -0.05 -8.85
C VAL A 27 8.73 -0.16 -10.37
N PRO A 28 9.08 -1.31 -10.99
CA PRO A 28 8.85 -1.47 -12.42
C PRO A 28 7.34 -1.52 -12.69
N GLY A 29 6.89 -0.97 -13.81
CA GLY A 29 5.50 -1.11 -14.23
C GLY A 29 5.18 -2.56 -14.56
N TYR A 30 4.09 -3.05 -13.98
CA TYR A 30 3.52 -4.37 -14.25
C TYR A 30 2.22 -4.17 -15.02
N ASP A 31 1.95 -5.09 -15.94
CA ASP A 31 0.85 -5.00 -16.90
C ASP A 31 1.00 -3.86 -17.92
N ARG A 32 1.15 -4.24 -19.19
CA ARG A 32 1.30 -3.31 -20.34
C ARG A 32 0.07 -3.30 -21.23
N THR A 33 -0.97 -4.01 -20.83
CA THR A 33 -2.18 -4.26 -21.61
C THR A 33 -3.40 -3.54 -21.06
N SER A 34 -3.46 -3.31 -19.74
CA SER A 34 -4.51 -2.46 -19.13
C SER A 34 -4.18 -0.96 -19.28
N PRO A 35 -5.18 -0.09 -19.55
CA PRO A 35 -4.99 1.37 -19.55
C PRO A 35 -4.68 1.91 -18.15
N ILE A 36 -5.06 1.19 -17.10
CA ILE A 36 -4.82 1.55 -15.70
C ILE A 36 -3.58 0.81 -15.22
N PRO A 37 -2.51 1.52 -14.82
CA PRO A 37 -1.36 0.90 -14.18
C PRO A 37 -1.79 0.06 -12.96
N HIS A 38 -1.37 -1.20 -12.92
CA HIS A 38 -1.74 -2.10 -11.83
C HIS A 38 -1.29 -1.57 -10.45
N ASP A 39 -0.09 -0.99 -10.37
CA ASP A 39 0.39 -0.38 -9.13
C ASP A 39 -0.35 0.93 -8.79
N LEU A 40 -0.97 1.63 -9.76
CA LEU A 40 -1.86 2.77 -9.50
C LEU A 40 -3.17 2.28 -8.88
N ALA A 41 -3.73 1.18 -9.37
CA ALA A 41 -4.90 0.56 -8.75
C ALA A 41 -4.63 0.14 -7.30
N HIS A 42 -3.47 -0.47 -7.04
CA HIS A 42 -3.01 -0.71 -5.66
C HIS A 42 -2.94 0.58 -4.84
N PHE A 43 -2.38 1.65 -5.40
CA PHE A 43 -2.23 2.90 -4.66
C PHE A 43 -3.59 3.43 -4.22
N VAL A 44 -4.52 3.55 -5.17
CA VAL A 44 -5.84 4.12 -4.91
C VAL A 44 -6.66 3.21 -4.00
N ALA A 45 -6.77 1.92 -4.31
CA ALA A 45 -7.59 1.01 -3.52
C ALA A 45 -7.07 0.90 -2.08
N GLU A 46 -5.76 0.70 -1.89
CA GLU A 46 -5.21 0.62 -0.54
C GLU A 46 -5.33 1.96 0.21
N HIS A 47 -5.26 3.10 -0.49
CA HIS A 47 -5.48 4.40 0.11
C HIS A 47 -6.93 4.57 0.61
N GLU A 48 -7.91 4.29 -0.24
CA GLU A 48 -9.33 4.50 0.07
C GLU A 48 -9.86 3.52 1.13
N PHE A 49 -9.32 2.30 1.19
CA PHE A 49 -9.64 1.33 2.24
C PHE A 49 -8.77 1.47 3.50
N GLY A 50 -7.85 2.44 3.56
CA GLY A 50 -6.98 2.61 4.74
C GLY A 50 -6.00 1.44 4.97
N LEU A 51 -5.66 0.68 3.93
CA LEU A 51 -4.89 -0.55 4.04
C LEU A 51 -3.39 -0.27 4.20
N ALA A 52 -2.96 -0.04 5.44
CA ALA A 52 -1.56 0.26 5.80
C ALA A 52 -0.55 -0.88 5.55
N ARG A 53 -1.03 -2.09 5.23
CA ARG A 53 -0.22 -3.32 5.17
C ARG A 53 -0.29 -4.03 3.82
N GLY A 54 -0.93 -3.41 2.83
CA GLY A 54 -0.89 -3.84 1.44
C GLY A 54 0.47 -3.58 0.79
N PHE A 55 0.52 -3.54 -0.53
CA PHE A 55 1.73 -3.29 -1.30
C PHE A 55 2.35 -1.93 -0.97
N TRP A 56 1.62 -0.82 -1.17
CA TRP A 56 2.16 0.52 -0.95
C TRP A 56 2.36 0.84 0.52
N GLY A 57 1.49 0.31 1.39
CA GLY A 57 1.70 0.36 2.83
C GLY A 57 3.00 -0.32 3.25
N SER A 58 3.32 -1.47 2.66
CA SER A 58 4.58 -2.18 2.91
C SER A 58 5.78 -1.46 2.32
N VAL A 59 5.67 -0.88 1.12
CA VAL A 59 6.71 -0.03 0.53
C VAL A 59 6.96 1.19 1.41
N ALA A 60 5.92 1.89 1.86
CA ALA A 60 6.03 3.01 2.80
C ALA A 60 6.71 2.59 4.11
N ALA A 61 6.45 1.37 4.57
CA ALA A 61 7.15 0.77 5.71
C ALA A 61 8.59 0.41 5.41
N GLY A 62 9.03 0.35 4.16
CA GLY A 62 10.40 0.04 3.75
C GLY A 62 10.63 -1.44 3.45
N ALA A 63 9.58 -2.16 3.06
CA ALA A 63 9.72 -3.40 2.33
C ALA A 63 10.34 -3.15 0.94
N MET A 64 11.14 -4.10 0.49
CA MET A 64 11.75 -4.17 -0.83
C MET A 64 11.33 -5.48 -1.48
N PHE A 65 10.56 -5.40 -2.56
CA PHE A 65 10.19 -6.55 -3.37
C PHE A 65 11.28 -6.84 -4.42
N THR A 66 11.34 -8.07 -4.92
CA THR A 66 12.47 -8.60 -5.71
C THR A 66 12.90 -7.72 -6.88
N ASN A 67 11.95 -7.09 -7.60
CA ASN A 67 12.28 -6.30 -8.79
C ASN A 67 12.39 -4.80 -8.51
N MET A 68 12.32 -4.38 -7.25
CA MET A 68 12.50 -2.98 -6.88
C MET A 68 13.99 -2.63 -6.81
N LYS A 69 14.31 -1.40 -7.18
CA LYS A 69 15.68 -0.87 -7.10
C LYS A 69 15.69 0.40 -6.27
N VAL A 70 16.68 0.54 -5.39
CA VAL A 70 16.96 1.84 -4.78
C VAL A 70 17.59 2.73 -5.85
N VAL A 71 17.01 3.91 -6.06
CA VAL A 71 17.48 4.87 -7.06
C VAL A 71 18.03 6.14 -6.43
N ASP A 72 17.68 6.41 -5.17
CA ASP A 72 18.25 7.51 -4.38
C ASP A 72 18.15 7.22 -2.87
N GLY A 73 18.97 7.89 -2.07
CA GLY A 73 19.00 7.79 -0.62
C GLY A 73 19.82 6.61 -0.08
N ARG A 74 20.30 6.76 1.16
CA ARG A 74 21.14 5.74 1.83
C ARG A 74 20.28 4.76 2.62
N ARG A 75 20.40 3.46 2.29
CA ARG A 75 19.81 2.39 3.11
C ARG A 75 20.49 2.30 4.47
N ARG A 76 19.70 2.16 5.54
CA ARG A 76 20.21 1.90 6.89
C ARG A 76 20.89 0.52 6.98
N PRO A 77 21.81 0.31 7.94
CA PRO A 77 22.28 -1.03 8.28
C PRO A 77 21.08 -1.97 8.56
N HIS A 78 21.20 -3.23 8.16
CA HIS A 78 20.16 -4.26 8.30
C HIS A 78 18.83 -3.95 7.59
N ALA A 79 18.83 -3.09 6.56
CA ALA A 79 17.63 -2.78 5.78
C ALA A 79 17.00 -4.02 5.13
N ASP A 80 17.80 -5.02 4.72
CA ASP A 80 17.31 -6.28 4.15
C ASP A 80 16.57 -7.13 5.18
N GLU A 81 17.12 -7.25 6.40
CA GLU A 81 16.46 -7.96 7.50
C GLU A 81 15.15 -7.29 7.88
N ARG A 82 15.15 -5.95 7.93
CA ARG A 82 13.94 -5.17 8.20
C ARG A 82 12.88 -5.38 7.11
N SER A 83 13.29 -5.32 5.83
CA SER A 83 12.40 -5.62 4.70
C SER A 83 11.75 -7.00 4.86
N LYS A 84 12.55 -8.04 5.09
CA LYS A 84 12.06 -9.42 5.30
C LYS A 84 11.09 -9.52 6.47
N ARG A 85 11.33 -8.83 7.59
CA ARG A 85 10.41 -8.79 8.73
C ARG A 85 9.07 -8.14 8.38
N ILE A 86 9.08 -7.02 7.65
CA ILE A 86 7.87 -6.34 7.19
C ILE A 86 7.07 -7.25 6.27
N MET A 87 7.72 -7.83 5.25
CA MET A 87 7.07 -8.73 4.30
C MET A 87 6.46 -9.95 5.01
N LYS A 88 7.19 -10.57 5.95
CA LYS A 88 6.68 -11.69 6.74
C LYS A 88 5.47 -11.28 7.58
N ALA A 89 5.54 -10.14 8.26
CA ALA A 89 4.44 -9.66 9.09
C ALA A 89 3.21 -9.25 8.26
N ASN A 90 3.41 -8.75 7.04
CA ASN A 90 2.33 -8.28 6.17
C ASN A 90 1.83 -9.33 5.19
N GLY A 91 2.37 -10.56 5.17
CA GLY A 91 2.06 -11.57 4.15
C GLY A 91 0.56 -11.77 3.87
N LEU A 92 -0.27 -11.94 4.90
CA LEU A 92 -1.72 -12.05 4.74
C LEU A 92 -2.36 -10.78 4.16
N TRP A 93 -1.85 -9.61 4.55
CA TRP A 93 -2.36 -8.30 4.12
C TRP A 93 -1.90 -7.91 2.72
N LEU A 94 -0.79 -8.47 2.23
CA LEU A 94 -0.39 -8.35 0.83
C LEU A 94 -1.40 -9.05 -0.08
N GLY A 95 -1.88 -10.25 0.31
CA GLY A 95 -2.96 -10.93 -0.41
C GLY A 95 -4.29 -10.19 -0.33
N ALA A 96 -4.61 -9.58 0.82
CA ALA A 96 -5.77 -8.70 0.92
C ALA A 96 -5.61 -7.47 0.00
N GLY A 97 -4.43 -6.86 -0.07
CA GLY A 97 -4.12 -5.76 -0.97
C GLY A 97 -4.35 -6.09 -2.44
N GLU A 98 -3.89 -7.27 -2.88
CA GLU A 98 -4.18 -7.79 -4.22
C GLU A 98 -5.68 -7.92 -4.47
N ALA A 99 -6.41 -8.52 -3.53
CA ALA A 99 -7.85 -8.73 -3.67
C ALA A 99 -8.62 -7.40 -3.76
N VAL A 100 -8.25 -6.38 -2.97
CA VAL A 100 -8.93 -5.07 -3.04
C VAL A 100 -8.56 -4.30 -4.30
N ALA A 101 -7.28 -4.32 -4.68
CA ALA A 101 -6.81 -3.64 -5.89
C ALA A 101 -7.44 -4.26 -7.13
N GLY A 102 -7.43 -5.58 -7.25
CA GLY A 102 -8.05 -6.32 -8.36
C GLY A 102 -9.55 -6.08 -8.45
N ALA A 103 -10.30 -6.19 -7.34
CA ALA A 103 -11.75 -5.99 -7.39
C ALA A 103 -12.15 -4.56 -7.81
N VAL A 104 -11.39 -3.53 -7.40
CA VAL A 104 -11.65 -2.14 -7.81
C VAL A 104 -11.20 -1.91 -9.25
N HIS A 105 -10.04 -2.45 -9.63
CA HIS A 105 -9.48 -2.37 -10.98
C HIS A 105 -10.41 -3.01 -12.00
N ASP A 106 -10.78 -4.28 -11.81
CA ASP A 106 -11.71 -5.02 -12.67
C ASP A 106 -13.05 -4.29 -12.78
N ALA A 107 -13.56 -3.73 -11.68
CA ALA A 107 -14.84 -3.03 -11.70
C ALA A 107 -14.79 -1.70 -12.47
N VAL A 108 -13.66 -1.01 -12.45
CA VAL A 108 -13.48 0.21 -13.24
C VAL A 108 -13.29 -0.13 -14.70
N GLU A 109 -12.41 -1.08 -15.01
CA GLU A 109 -12.03 -1.48 -16.38
C GLU A 109 -13.18 -2.16 -17.13
N GLU A 110 -13.92 -3.05 -16.47
CA GLU A 110 -15.06 -3.76 -17.08
C GLU A 110 -16.41 -3.01 -16.93
N GLY A 111 -16.42 -1.87 -16.22
CA GLY A 111 -17.63 -1.06 -16.02
C GLY A 111 -18.67 -1.71 -15.11
N HIS A 112 -18.24 -2.51 -14.12
CA HIS A 112 -19.15 -3.10 -13.13
C HIS A 112 -19.70 -2.08 -12.12
N THR A 113 -20.78 -2.44 -11.45
CA THR A 113 -21.33 -1.67 -10.33
C THR A 113 -20.55 -1.92 -9.04
N ALA A 114 -20.68 -1.01 -8.07
CA ALA A 114 -20.06 -1.15 -6.76
C ALA A 114 -20.59 -2.36 -5.97
N GLU A 115 -21.85 -2.74 -6.15
CA GLU A 115 -22.42 -3.94 -5.53
C GLU A 115 -21.73 -5.21 -6.05
N ARG A 116 -21.45 -5.28 -7.36
CA ARG A 116 -20.75 -6.42 -7.96
C ARG A 116 -19.31 -6.50 -7.44
N ALA A 117 -18.62 -5.36 -7.38
CA ALA A 117 -17.29 -5.27 -6.79
C ALA A 117 -17.29 -5.67 -5.30
N LEU A 118 -18.30 -5.24 -4.53
CA LEU A 118 -18.47 -5.62 -3.13
C LEU A 118 -18.70 -7.13 -2.95
N VAL A 119 -19.46 -7.77 -3.83
CA VAL A 119 -19.64 -9.23 -3.84
C VAL A 119 -18.30 -9.93 -4.09
N ALA A 120 -17.50 -9.46 -5.04
CA ALA A 120 -16.17 -10.01 -5.31
C ALA A 120 -15.24 -9.86 -4.09
N LEU A 121 -15.21 -8.69 -3.46
CA LEU A 121 -14.45 -8.43 -2.23
C LEU A 121 -14.87 -9.36 -1.09
N ARG A 122 -16.18 -9.53 -0.86
CA ARG A 122 -16.71 -10.42 0.18
C ARG A 122 -16.33 -11.87 -0.06
N LYS A 123 -16.36 -12.32 -1.31
CA LYS A 123 -15.93 -13.68 -1.69
C LYS A 123 -14.46 -13.92 -1.34
N MET A 124 -13.59 -12.96 -1.67
CA MET A 124 -12.16 -13.06 -1.35
C MET A 124 -11.90 -12.96 0.16
N HIS A 125 -12.60 -12.07 0.87
CA HIS A 125 -12.52 -11.95 2.32
C HIS A 125 -12.93 -13.25 3.03
N GLY A 126 -13.99 -13.91 2.55
CA GLY A 126 -14.49 -15.17 3.10
C GLY A 126 -13.50 -16.33 3.01
N VAL A 127 -12.46 -16.25 2.17
CA VAL A 127 -11.37 -17.24 2.11
C VAL A 127 -10.42 -17.10 3.30
N VAL A 128 -10.25 -15.88 3.82
CA VAL A 128 -9.24 -15.55 4.84
C VAL A 128 -9.83 -15.22 6.22
N SER A 129 -11.14 -14.95 6.30
CA SER A 129 -11.83 -14.54 7.51
C SER A 129 -13.29 -14.99 7.52
N THR A 130 -13.78 -15.37 8.69
CA THR A 130 -15.20 -15.66 8.94
C THR A 130 -15.99 -14.43 9.39
N GLU A 131 -15.29 -13.35 9.74
CA GLU A 131 -15.94 -12.09 10.12
C GLU A 131 -16.54 -11.39 8.90
N PRO A 132 -17.58 -10.56 9.07
CA PRO A 132 -18.05 -9.68 8.00
C PRO A 132 -16.93 -8.74 7.53
N LEU A 133 -16.82 -8.54 6.22
CA LEU A 133 -15.95 -7.50 5.67
C LEU A 133 -16.47 -6.14 6.16
N PRO A 134 -15.66 -5.32 6.87
CA PRO A 134 -16.09 -4.04 7.41
C PRO A 134 -16.05 -2.92 6.35
N VAL A 135 -16.61 -3.21 5.17
CA VAL A 135 -16.66 -2.33 4.00
C VAL A 135 -18.07 -2.40 3.40
N GLY A 136 -18.68 -1.24 3.19
CA GLY A 136 -19.98 -1.06 2.54
C GLY A 136 -19.87 -0.73 1.05
N VAL A 137 -21.03 -0.65 0.39
CA VAL A 137 -21.08 -0.28 -1.04
C VAL A 137 -20.53 1.13 -1.29
N GLU A 138 -20.84 2.07 -0.40
CA GLU A 138 -20.36 3.46 -0.48
C GLU A 138 -18.83 3.55 -0.44
N ASP A 139 -18.16 2.68 0.32
CA ASP A 139 -16.70 2.64 0.38
C ASP A 139 -16.12 2.18 -0.96
N VAL A 140 -16.77 1.20 -1.59
CA VAL A 140 -16.39 0.68 -2.91
C VAL A 140 -16.65 1.72 -3.99
N GLU A 141 -17.78 2.44 -3.94
CA GLU A 141 -18.08 3.55 -4.84
C GLU A 141 -17.02 4.64 -4.78
N ARG A 142 -16.60 5.03 -3.56
CA ARG A 142 -15.51 6.00 -3.38
C ARG A 142 -14.20 5.50 -3.99
N ALA A 143 -13.84 4.24 -3.75
CA ALA A 143 -12.63 3.65 -4.32
C ALA A 143 -12.66 3.60 -5.86
N MET A 144 -13.79 3.20 -6.45
CA MET A 144 -13.98 3.20 -7.90
C MET A 144 -13.95 4.60 -8.50
N SER A 145 -14.61 5.58 -7.85
CA SER A 145 -14.59 6.98 -8.28
C SER A 145 -13.19 7.56 -8.24
N ALA A 146 -12.44 7.29 -7.16
CA ALA A 146 -11.05 7.70 -7.03
C ALA A 146 -10.16 7.07 -8.10
N LEU A 147 -10.38 5.79 -8.45
CA LEU A 147 -9.59 5.11 -9.47
C LEU A 147 -9.89 5.65 -10.86
N ARG A 148 -11.16 5.91 -11.20
CA ARG A 148 -11.55 6.58 -12.46
C ARG A 148 -10.89 7.95 -12.59
N ALA A 149 -10.92 8.75 -11.52
CA ALA A 149 -10.26 10.06 -11.53
C ALA A 149 -8.73 9.95 -11.68
N ALA A 150 -8.11 8.92 -11.11
CA ALA A 150 -6.68 8.65 -11.26
C ALA A 150 -6.34 8.15 -12.68
N GLU A 151 -7.20 7.32 -13.27
CA GLU A 151 -7.12 6.87 -14.66
C GLU A 151 -7.19 8.04 -15.63
N ASP A 152 -8.19 8.93 -15.47
CA ASP A 152 -8.34 10.13 -16.31
C ASP A 152 -7.08 10.99 -16.25
N ARG A 153 -6.55 11.22 -15.05
CA ARG A 153 -5.29 11.96 -14.88
C ARG A 153 -4.12 11.24 -15.53
N TRP A 154 -4.02 9.92 -15.37
CA TRP A 154 -2.96 9.11 -15.97
C TRP A 154 -3.02 9.13 -17.50
N ALA A 155 -4.21 9.07 -18.09
CA ALA A 155 -4.42 9.12 -19.53
C ALA A 155 -3.87 10.41 -20.16
N GLN A 156 -3.90 11.52 -19.40
CA GLN A 156 -3.36 12.81 -19.83
C GLN A 156 -1.84 12.96 -19.62
N VAL A 157 -1.16 12.03 -18.95
CA VAL A 157 0.29 12.11 -18.73
C VAL A 157 1.03 11.83 -20.04
N PRO A 158 1.85 12.77 -20.56
CA PRO A 158 2.68 12.52 -21.73
C PRO A 158 3.82 11.55 -21.45
N ALA A 159 4.35 10.92 -22.51
CA ALA A 159 5.58 10.14 -22.39
C ALA A 159 6.75 11.05 -21.95
N GLY A 160 7.51 10.60 -20.96
CA GLY A 160 8.59 11.36 -20.31
C GLY A 160 8.14 12.13 -19.06
N GLU A 161 6.83 12.27 -18.82
CA GLU A 161 6.28 12.96 -17.65
C GLU A 161 5.75 11.98 -16.60
N GLY A 162 5.25 12.52 -15.48
CA GLY A 162 4.69 11.70 -14.42
C GLY A 162 3.62 12.39 -13.60
N MET A 163 2.79 11.57 -12.97
CA MET A 163 1.76 11.99 -12.02
C MET A 163 2.21 11.66 -10.60
N ALA A 164 2.18 12.65 -9.72
CA ALA A 164 2.47 12.47 -8.30
C ALA A 164 1.20 12.20 -7.48
N LEU A 165 1.31 11.28 -6.53
CA LEU A 165 0.31 10.97 -5.50
C LEU A 165 0.97 10.88 -4.12
N SER A 166 0.28 11.40 -3.11
CA SER A 166 0.77 11.43 -1.73
C SER A 166 0.15 10.30 -0.90
N TRP A 167 0.98 9.39 -0.39
CA TRP A 167 0.56 8.35 0.52
C TRP A 167 0.52 8.86 1.96
N ARG A 168 -0.70 8.95 2.51
CA ARG A 168 -0.99 9.57 3.82
C ARG A 168 -1.35 8.57 4.92
N ILE A 169 -1.49 7.28 4.59
CA ILE A 169 -1.80 6.25 5.59
C ILE A 169 -0.59 6.04 6.51
N PRO A 170 -0.80 6.00 7.85
CA PRO A 170 0.24 5.69 8.81
C PRO A 170 0.95 4.37 8.51
N VAL A 171 2.28 4.39 8.60
CA VAL A 171 3.11 3.22 8.34
C VAL A 171 2.99 2.19 9.46
N TYR A 172 2.72 0.94 9.10
CA TYR A 172 2.86 -0.21 10.02
C TYR A 172 4.26 -0.82 9.91
N ASP A 173 5.06 -0.71 10.98
CA ASP A 173 6.35 -1.41 11.11
C ASP A 173 6.30 -2.37 12.31
N PRO A 174 6.38 -3.70 12.10
CA PRO A 174 6.35 -4.68 13.19
C PRO A 174 7.54 -4.52 14.16
N GLY A 175 8.64 -3.89 13.73
CA GLY A 175 9.80 -3.59 14.56
C GLY A 175 9.67 -2.32 15.41
N LEU A 176 8.66 -1.46 15.16
CA LEU A 176 8.38 -0.26 15.95
C LEU A 176 7.41 -0.52 17.12
N GLY A 177 7.11 -1.80 17.42
CA GLY A 177 6.16 -2.24 18.44
C GLY A 177 6.06 -1.33 19.68
N ASP A 178 4.83 -0.89 19.93
CA ASP A 178 4.32 0.00 20.97
C ASP A 178 5.28 0.35 22.12
N ARG A 179 6.04 1.44 21.95
CA ARG A 179 6.86 2.01 23.02
C ARG A 179 6.01 2.51 24.21
N ARG A 180 4.67 2.59 24.13
CA ARG A 180 3.83 3.05 25.27
C ARG A 180 3.57 1.95 26.31
N SER A 181 3.78 0.68 25.99
CA SER A 181 3.51 -0.43 26.92
C SER A 181 4.67 -0.71 27.89
N LYS A 182 5.92 -0.42 27.50
CA LYS A 182 7.10 -0.75 28.34
C LYS A 182 7.34 0.22 29.50
N ASP A 183 6.90 1.48 29.42
CA ASP A 183 7.12 2.46 30.49
C ASP A 183 6.20 2.27 31.72
N ARG A 184 5.13 1.47 31.62
CA ARG A 184 4.23 1.22 32.76
C ARG A 184 4.68 0.12 33.73
N LYS A 185 5.72 -0.66 33.42
CA LYS A 185 6.18 -1.77 34.28
C LYS A 185 7.48 -1.52 35.07
N GLY A 186 8.05 -0.30 35.04
CA GLY A 186 9.32 0.01 35.71
C GLY A 186 9.25 0.57 37.13
N GLY A 187 8.07 0.94 37.64
CA GLY A 187 7.93 1.74 38.87
C GLY A 187 7.53 0.96 40.12
N ARG A 188 8.33 0.01 40.61
CA ARG A 188 8.17 -0.53 41.97
C ARG A 188 9.45 -0.31 42.78
N ARG A 189 9.63 0.92 43.29
CA ARG A 189 10.65 1.23 44.30
C ARG A 189 10.27 0.52 45.60
N LYS A 190 11.17 -0.33 46.11
CA LYS A 190 11.08 -0.89 47.47
C LYS A 190 11.23 0.25 48.50
N PRO A 191 10.41 0.32 49.56
CA PRO A 191 10.65 1.24 50.65
C PRO A 191 11.89 0.77 51.43
N ARG A 192 12.87 1.67 51.60
CA ARG A 192 13.94 1.50 52.57
C ARG A 192 13.33 1.77 53.95
N GLY A 193 13.21 0.72 54.76
CA GLY A 193 12.93 0.86 56.19
C GLY A 193 14.09 1.57 56.87
N VAL A 194 13.75 2.65 57.57
CA VAL A 194 14.61 3.38 58.50
C VAL A 194 14.67 2.57 59.81
N ARG A 195 15.85 2.56 60.43
CA ARG A 195 16.14 1.95 61.72
C ARG A 195 15.34 2.57 62.86
#